data_AF-A0AAU1CQ56-F1
#
_entry.id   AF-A0AAU1CQ56-F1
#
_cell.length_a   1.000
_cell.length_b   1.000
_cell.length_c   1.000
_cell.angle_alpha   90.00
_cell.angle_beta   90.00
_cell.angle_gamma   90.00
#
_symmetry.space_group_name_H-M   'P 1'
#
loop_
_entity.id
_entity.type
_entity.pdbx_description
1 polymer ?
#
loop_
_entity_poly.entity_id
_entity_poly.type
_entity_poly.pdbx_seq_one_letter_code
_entity_poly.pdbx_strand_id
1 'polypeptide(L)'
;MHDQPADAADAFCTAVILVSVLGDIPTARTFASAVDSGQRVPPRIFGISTPNSVIGHIAPRWGLNGPVISVSPVGPPLDEGIELATHLAQDGDANRFLIILNDPLDVRAEQYEATALLLTVNTHSDAASGETQ
;
A
#
# COMPACT_ATOMS: atom_id res chain seq x y z
N MET A 1 1.53 -5.03 -22.47
CA MET A 1 1.13 -4.87 -21.06
C MET A 1 -0.26 -4.26 -21.07
N HIS A 2 -1.29 -5.08 -20.84
CA HIS A 2 -2.68 -4.59 -20.81
C HIS A 2 -2.93 -3.98 -19.43
N ASP A 3 -2.84 -2.66 -19.35
CA ASP A 3 -3.20 -1.86 -18.18
C ASP A 3 -4.73 -1.72 -18.19
N GLN A 4 -5.42 -2.79 -17.80
CA GLN A 4 -6.88 -2.80 -17.76
C GLN A 4 -7.33 -2.40 -16.35
N PRO A 5 -8.11 -1.32 -16.19
CA PRO A 5 -8.59 -0.89 -14.88
C PRO A 5 -9.44 -1.98 -14.23
N ALA A 6 -9.51 -1.95 -12.90
CA ALA A 6 -10.34 -2.89 -12.14
C ALA A 6 -11.82 -2.77 -12.58
N ASP A 7 -12.56 -3.88 -12.51
CA ASP A 7 -14.02 -3.82 -12.65
C ASP A 7 -14.59 -2.86 -11.59
N ALA A 8 -15.61 -2.09 -11.95
CA ALA A 8 -16.13 -1.01 -11.12
C ALA A 8 -16.55 -1.48 -9.72
N ALA A 9 -17.11 -2.68 -9.61
CA ALA A 9 -17.49 -3.28 -8.32
C ALA A 9 -16.26 -3.61 -7.46
N ASP A 10 -15.19 -4.11 -8.08
CA ASP A 10 -13.94 -4.42 -7.39
C ASP A 10 -13.16 -3.14 -7.02
N ALA A 11 -13.28 -2.09 -7.83
CA ALA A 11 -12.57 -0.83 -7.66
C ALA A 11 -12.95 -0.08 -6.37
N PHE A 12 -14.23 -0.10 -5.97
CA PHE A 12 -14.69 0.57 -4.74
C PHE A 12 -14.43 -0.23 -3.46
N CYS A 13 -14.24 -1.55 -3.55
CA CYS A 13 -14.07 -2.44 -2.39
C CYS A 13 -12.62 -2.92 -2.21
N THR A 14 -11.68 -2.41 -3.01
CA THR A 14 -10.26 -2.74 -2.91
C THR A 14 -9.52 -1.66 -2.13
N ALA A 15 -9.06 -2.01 -0.93
CA ALA A 15 -8.11 -1.19 -0.18
C ALA A 15 -6.69 -1.37 -0.74
N VAL A 16 -5.87 -0.33 -0.69
CA VAL A 16 -4.46 -0.36 -1.08
C VAL A 16 -3.59 0.01 0.13
N ILE A 17 -2.67 -0.88 0.47
CA ILE A 17 -1.83 -0.78 1.67
C ILE A 17 -0.35 -0.75 1.23
N LEU A 18 0.36 0.35 1.48
CA LEU A 18 1.82 0.40 1.39
C LEU A 18 2.40 -0.04 2.71
N VAL A 19 3.31 -1.00 2.69
CA VAL A 19 4.17 -1.30 3.83
C VAL A 19 5.61 -0.97 3.44
N SER A 20 6.20 -0.01 4.15
CA SER A 20 7.57 0.45 3.92
C SER A 20 8.21 0.94 5.21
N VAL A 21 9.28 0.27 5.64
CA VAL A 21 10.12 0.57 6.81
C VAL A 21 10.91 1.86 6.60
N LEU A 22 11.52 2.01 5.44
CA LEU A 22 12.48 3.10 5.18
C LEU A 22 11.86 4.27 4.42
N GLY A 23 10.73 4.04 3.73
CA GLY A 23 10.07 5.05 2.92
C GLY A 23 10.91 5.49 1.72
N ASP A 24 10.73 6.74 1.29
CA ASP A 24 11.42 7.32 0.13
C ASP A 24 12.81 7.86 0.53
N ILE A 25 13.74 6.93 0.78
CA ILE A 25 15.14 7.22 1.10
C ILE A 25 15.85 8.08 0.05
N PRO A 26 15.69 7.88 -1.27
CA PRO A 26 16.32 8.71 -2.28
C PRO A 26 15.91 10.18 -2.13
N THR A 27 14.61 10.44 -2.00
CA THR A 27 14.12 11.80 -1.80
C THR A 27 14.59 12.39 -0.47
N ALA A 28 14.59 11.60 0.61
CA ALA A 28 15.13 12.04 1.90
C ALA A 28 16.62 12.41 1.83
N ARG A 29 17.43 11.64 1.10
CA ARG A 29 18.87 11.94 0.87
C ARG A 29 19.07 13.20 0.04
N THR A 30 18.31 13.36 -1.05
CA THR A 30 18.37 14.58 -1.87
C THR A 30 17.99 15.79 -1.03
N PHE A 31 16.99 15.66 -0.15
CA PHE A 31 16.59 16.71 0.78
C PHE A 31 17.72 17.09 1.74
N ALA A 32 18.32 16.09 2.42
CA ALA A 32 19.44 16.31 3.34
C ALA A 32 20.62 17.00 2.63
N SER A 33 21.01 16.54 1.44
CA SER A 33 22.10 17.13 0.67
C SER A 33 21.82 18.58 0.23
N ALA A 34 20.57 18.89 -0.15
CA ALA A 34 20.18 20.26 -0.51
C ALA A 34 20.23 21.20 0.71
N VAL A 35 19.79 20.74 1.88
CA VAL A 35 19.88 21.50 3.13
C VAL A 35 21.33 21.71 3.54
N ASP A 36 22.16 20.66 3.52
CA ASP A 36 23.58 20.73 3.89
C ASP A 36 24.39 21.67 2.98
N SER A 37 23.99 21.78 1.71
CA SER A 37 24.60 22.70 0.73
C SER A 37 24.02 24.12 0.74
N GLY A 38 23.10 24.43 1.67
CA GLY A 38 22.44 25.73 1.78
C GLY A 38 21.52 26.07 0.61
N GLN A 39 21.14 25.09 -0.20
CA GLN A 39 20.23 25.25 -1.33
C GLN A 39 18.78 25.35 -0.85
N ARG A 40 17.96 26.14 -1.55
CA ARG A 40 16.52 26.17 -1.28
C ARG A 40 15.86 24.90 -1.81
N VAL A 41 15.21 24.15 -0.92
CA VAL A 41 14.36 23.03 -1.34
C VAL A 41 13.00 23.55 -1.84
N PRO A 42 12.55 23.18 -3.05
CA PRO A 42 11.23 23.54 -3.55
C PRO A 42 10.10 22.97 -2.67
N PRO A 43 9.08 23.76 -2.27
CA PRO A 43 7.98 23.30 -1.41
C PRO A 43 7.21 22.09 -1.96
N ARG A 44 7.21 21.90 -3.29
CA ARG A 44 6.50 20.82 -3.97
C ARG A 44 7.06 19.43 -3.65
N ILE A 45 8.32 19.33 -3.24
CA ILE A 45 8.97 18.02 -2.98
C ILE A 45 8.46 17.38 -1.69
N PHE A 46 8.05 18.18 -0.70
CA PHE A 46 7.47 17.67 0.56
C PHE A 46 6.19 16.85 0.37
N GLY A 47 5.40 17.18 -0.66
CA GLY A 47 4.15 16.47 -0.96
C GLY A 47 4.36 15.12 -1.66
N ILE A 48 5.55 14.88 -2.23
CA ILE A 48 5.89 13.65 -2.96
C ILE A 48 6.73 12.71 -2.07
N SER A 49 7.39 13.25 -1.05
CA SER A 49 8.27 12.50 -0.15
C SER A 49 7.54 11.66 0.89
N THR A 50 6.21 11.66 0.92
CA THR A 50 5.47 10.73 1.79
C THR A 50 5.28 9.41 1.05
N PRO A 51 5.44 8.25 1.71
CA PRO A 51 5.16 6.95 1.10
C PRO A 51 3.75 6.87 0.47
N ASN A 52 2.79 7.61 1.05
CA ASN A 52 1.43 7.79 0.53
C ASN A 52 1.36 8.38 -0.90
N SER A 53 2.35 9.16 -1.33
CA SER A 53 2.30 9.86 -2.63
C SER A 53 2.32 8.89 -3.81
N VAL A 54 3.03 7.76 -3.67
CA VAL A 54 3.08 6.71 -4.70
C VAL A 54 1.72 6.02 -4.81
N ILE A 55 1.11 5.64 -3.69
CA ILE A 55 -0.21 4.99 -3.73
C ILE A 55 -1.31 5.95 -4.12
N GLY A 56 -1.25 7.21 -3.68
CA GLY A 56 -2.14 8.28 -4.12
C GLY A 56 -2.04 8.58 -5.63
N HIS A 57 -0.94 8.20 -6.29
CA HIS A 57 -0.81 8.26 -7.74
C HIS A 57 -1.34 6.99 -8.44
N ILE A 58 -1.07 5.81 -7.87
CA ILE A 58 -1.44 4.52 -8.46
C ILE A 58 -2.95 4.29 -8.35
N ALA A 59 -3.57 4.53 -7.19
CA ALA A 59 -4.98 4.19 -6.95
C ALA A 59 -5.92 4.87 -7.99
N PRO A 60 -5.83 6.19 -8.27
CA PRO A 60 -6.66 6.82 -9.29
C PRO A 60 -6.41 6.30 -10.72
N ARG A 61 -5.17 5.92 -11.05
CA ARG A 61 -4.82 5.38 -12.37
C ARG A 61 -5.55 4.06 -12.65
N TRP A 62 -5.74 3.25 -11.62
CA TRP A 62 -6.38 1.93 -11.70
C TRP A 62 -7.86 1.94 -11.31
N GLY A 63 -8.41 3.12 -10.99
CA GLY A 63 -9.79 3.29 -10.55
C GLY A 63 -10.07 2.76 -9.14
N LEU A 64 -9.04 2.53 -8.33
CA LEU A 64 -9.17 2.03 -6.96
C LEU A 64 -9.63 3.16 -6.05
N ASN A 65 -10.86 3.03 -5.54
CA ASN A 65 -11.55 4.04 -4.75
C ASN A 65 -11.78 3.61 -3.29
N GLY A 66 -11.25 2.45 -2.89
CA GLY A 66 -11.25 2.00 -1.49
C GLY A 66 -10.20 2.72 -0.64
N PRO A 67 -10.03 2.31 0.64
CA PRO A 67 -9.05 2.88 1.55
C PRO A 67 -7.62 2.87 0.98
N VAL A 68 -6.89 3.98 1.14
CA VAL A 68 -5.47 4.11 0.75
C VAL A 68 -4.65 4.42 2.00
N ILE A 69 -3.80 3.48 2.40
CA ILE A 69 -3.06 3.56 3.67
C ILE A 69 -1.59 3.24 3.42
N SER A 70 -0.69 3.94 4.11
CA SER A 70 0.71 3.54 4.24
C SER A 70 1.05 3.37 5.71
N VAL A 71 1.78 2.31 6.00
CA VAL A 71 2.29 1.99 7.33
C VAL A 71 3.79 1.71 7.26
N SER A 72 4.51 2.12 8.31
CA SER A 72 5.88 1.69 8.57
C SER A 72 5.82 0.57 9.59
N PRO A 73 6.21 -0.66 9.23
CA PRO A 73 6.08 -1.79 10.14
C PRO A 73 7.16 -1.77 11.22
N VAL A 74 6.87 -2.38 12.36
CA VAL A 74 7.77 -2.60 13.50
C VAL A 74 8.28 -4.05 13.54
N GLY A 75 7.53 -4.98 12.96
CA GLY A 75 7.80 -6.42 12.79
C GLY A 75 7.85 -6.83 11.31
N PRO A 76 7.56 -8.09 10.98
CA PRO A 76 7.59 -8.58 9.60
C PRO A 76 6.61 -7.79 8.71
N PRO A 77 7.07 -7.14 7.62
CA PRO A 77 6.25 -6.24 6.82
C PRO A 77 4.95 -6.87 6.26
N LEU A 78 5.04 -8.12 5.81
CA LEU A 78 3.86 -8.82 5.27
C LEU A 78 2.81 -9.09 6.35
N ASP A 79 3.24 -9.51 7.53
CA ASP A 79 2.34 -9.87 8.63
C ASP A 79 1.55 -8.64 9.09
N GLU A 80 2.20 -7.49 9.21
CA GLU A 80 1.52 -6.23 9.56
C GLU A 80 0.58 -5.75 8.45
N GLY A 81 0.96 -5.92 7.18
CA GLY A 81 0.06 -5.62 6.06
C GLY A 81 -1.21 -6.48 6.09
N ILE A 82 -1.07 -7.77 6.42
CA ILE A 82 -2.18 -8.72 6.57
C ILE A 82 -3.02 -8.40 7.80
N GLU A 83 -2.39 -8.04 8.92
CA GLU A 83 -3.10 -7.64 10.15
C GLU A 83 -3.96 -6.41 9.88
N LEU A 84 -3.43 -5.38 9.23
CA LEU A 84 -4.18 -4.18 8.86
C LEU A 84 -5.32 -4.51 7.88
N ALA A 85 -5.07 -5.36 6.86
CA ALA A 85 -6.12 -5.83 5.96
C ALA A 85 -7.24 -6.57 6.71
N THR A 86 -6.88 -7.36 7.73
CA THR A 86 -7.84 -8.07 8.57
C THR A 86 -8.72 -7.09 9.36
N HIS A 87 -8.14 -6.03 9.92
CA HIS A 87 -8.90 -5.00 10.63
C HIS A 87 -9.89 -4.29 9.70
N LEU A 88 -9.43 -3.85 8.53
CA LEU A 88 -10.29 -3.22 7.52
C LEU A 88 -11.43 -4.15 7.04
N ALA A 89 -11.15 -5.45 6.93
CA ALA A 89 -12.19 -6.44 6.59
C ALA A 89 -13.23 -6.57 7.71
N GLN A 90 -12.80 -6.58 8.97
CA GLN A 90 -13.68 -6.68 10.14
C GLN A 90 -14.58 -5.45 10.29
N ASP A 91 -14.06 -4.27 9.96
CA ASP A 91 -14.81 -3.01 9.99
C ASP A 91 -15.73 -2.85 8.75
N GLY A 92 -15.55 -3.70 7.73
CA GLY A 92 -16.34 -3.67 6.49
C GLY A 92 -15.90 -2.60 5.49
N ASP A 93 -14.71 -2.02 5.68
CA ASP A 93 -14.17 -0.93 4.84
C ASP A 93 -13.71 -1.41 3.46
N ALA A 94 -13.36 -2.70 3.33
CA ALA A 94 -12.97 -3.33 2.08
C ALA A 94 -13.12 -4.86 2.13
N ASN A 95 -13.22 -5.51 0.97
CA ASN A 95 -13.26 -6.97 0.85
C ASN A 95 -12.11 -7.53 -0.03
N ARG A 96 -11.33 -6.64 -0.65
CA ARG A 96 -10.09 -6.94 -1.36
C ARG A 96 -8.99 -6.01 -0.89
N PHE A 97 -7.77 -6.51 -0.88
CA PHE A 97 -6.62 -5.80 -0.32
C PHE A 97 -5.42 -5.96 -1.23
N LEU A 98 -4.95 -4.86 -1.80
CA LEU A 98 -3.70 -4.78 -2.53
C LEU A 98 -2.60 -4.33 -1.56
N ILE A 99 -1.82 -5.28 -1.04
CA ILE A 99 -0.69 -5.02 -0.17
C ILE A 99 0.56 -4.87 -1.03
N ILE A 100 1.26 -3.75 -0.88
CA ILE A 100 2.50 -3.44 -1.58
C ILE A 100 3.61 -3.35 -0.53
N LEU A 101 4.55 -4.28 -0.58
CA LEU A 101 5.79 -4.22 0.19
C LEU A 101 6.82 -3.53 -0.69
N ASN A 102 7.38 -2.42 -0.22
CA ASN A 102 8.39 -1.69 -0.97
C ASN A 102 9.41 -1.09 -0.01
N ASP A 103 10.58 -1.71 0.06
CA ASP A 103 11.72 -1.16 0.78
C ASP A 103 13.03 -1.45 0.04
N PRO A 104 13.99 -0.52 0.12
CA PRO A 104 15.36 -0.83 -0.20
C PRO A 104 15.95 -1.79 0.85
N LEU A 105 16.95 -2.57 0.46
CA LEU A 105 17.65 -3.49 1.38
C LEU A 105 18.29 -2.74 2.58
N ASP A 106 18.78 -1.52 2.34
CA ASP A 106 19.25 -0.59 3.36
C ASP A 106 19.21 0.87 2.86
N VAL A 107 19.59 1.82 3.71
CA VAL A 107 19.57 3.26 3.41
C VAL A 107 20.53 3.71 2.30
N ARG A 108 21.46 2.85 1.88
CA ARG A 108 22.43 3.10 0.81
C ARG A 108 22.07 2.38 -0.49
N ALA A 109 21.10 1.47 -0.44
CA ALA A 109 20.74 0.67 -1.61
C ALA A 109 20.28 1.56 -2.76
N GLU A 110 20.79 1.23 -3.94
CA GLU A 110 20.41 1.86 -5.21
C GLU A 110 19.33 1.06 -5.93
N GLN A 111 19.07 -0.17 -5.45
CA GLN A 111 18.08 -1.09 -5.97
C GLN A 111 16.92 -1.20 -4.98
N TYR A 112 15.71 -1.26 -5.53
CA TYR A 112 14.46 -1.40 -4.81
C TYR A 112 13.80 -2.70 -5.24
N GLU A 113 13.34 -3.48 -4.26
CA GLU A 113 12.46 -4.60 -4.52
C GLU A 113 11.06 -4.23 -4.06
N ALA A 114 10.08 -4.46 -4.93
CA ALA A 114 8.69 -4.23 -4.64
C ALA A 114 7.91 -5.52 -4.90
N THR A 115 7.12 -5.94 -3.91
CA THR A 115 6.21 -7.10 -4.01
C THR A 115 4.79 -6.63 -3.80
N ALA A 116 3.88 -7.01 -4.71
CA ALA A 116 2.47 -6.71 -4.59
C ALA A 116 1.67 -8.01 -4.42
N LEU A 117 0.82 -8.07 -3.39
CA LEU A 117 -0.07 -9.19 -3.11
C LEU A 117 -1.52 -8.71 -3.11
N LEU A 118 -2.37 -9.39 -3.89
CA LEU A 118 -3.81 -9.15 -3.86
C LEU A 118 -4.48 -10.25 -3.02
N LEU A 119 -5.10 -9.84 -1.92
CA LEU A 119 -5.88 -10.71 -1.05
C LEU A 119 -7.37 -10.44 -1.25
N THR A 120 -8.19 -11.47 -1.08
CA THR A 120 -9.66 -11.38 -1.15
C THR A 120 -10.25 -12.15 0.01
N VAL A 121 -11.24 -11.58 0.69
CA VAL A 121 -11.98 -12.29 1.73
C VAL A 121 -12.91 -13.29 1.03
N ASN A 122 -12.61 -14.57 1.15
CA ASN A 122 -13.54 -15.60 0.75
C ASN A 122 -14.58 -15.77 1.85
N THR A 123 -15.80 -15.25 1.65
CA THR A 123 -16.93 -15.65 2.47
C THR A 123 -17.28 -17.10 2.12
N HIS A 124 -16.72 -18.07 2.84
CA HIS A 124 -17.30 -19.41 2.84
C HIS A 124 -18.69 -19.28 3.46
N SER A 125 -19.71 -19.39 2.60
CA SER A 125 -21.08 -19.59 3.06
C SER A 125 -21.14 -21.00 3.64
N ASP A 126 -20.91 -21.13 4.95
CA ASP A 126 -21.30 -22.32 5.72
C ASP A 126 -22.84 -22.35 5.79
N ALA A 127 -23.46 -22.66 4.66
CA ALA A 127 -24.88 -22.95 4.58
C ALA A 127 -25.10 -24.35 5.14
N ALA A 128 -25.45 -24.37 6.42
CA ALA A 128 -26.15 -25.42 7.14
C ALA A 128 -26.60 -26.64 6.31
N SER A 129 -25.92 -27.78 6.49
CA SER A 129 -26.57 -29.08 6.37
C SER A 129 -27.08 -29.50 7.76
N GLY A 130 -28.15 -28.84 8.20
CA GLY A 130 -29.09 -29.46 9.12
C GLY A 130 -30.05 -30.31 8.30
N GLU A 131 -29.74 -31.59 8.10
CA GLU A 131 -30.75 -32.58 7.73
C GLU A 131 -30.92 -33.55 8.90
N THR A 132 -32.02 -33.34 9.62
CA THR A 132 -32.65 -34.35 10.44
C THR A 132 -33.50 -35.18 9.50
N GLN A 133 -33.14 -36.46 9.29
CA GLN A 133 -34.12 -37.54 9.18
C GLN A 133 -33.49 -38.89 9.51
#